data_AF-A0A399ED02-F1
#
_entry.id   AF-A0A399ED02-F1
#
_cell.length_a   1.000
_cell.length_b   1.000
_cell.length_c   1.000
_cell.angle_alpha   90.00
_cell.angle_beta   90.00
_cell.angle_gamma   90.00
#
_symmetry.space_group_name_H-M   'P 1'
#
loop_
_entity.id
_entity.type
_entity.pdbx_description
1 polymer ?
#
loop_
_entity_poly.entity_id
_entity_poly.type
_entity_poly.pdbx_seq_one_letter_code
_entity_poly.pdbx_strand_id
1 'polypeptide(L)'
;MDLTETLRQHGIATHALDTLLESSDLSIPALPVRGHEALELWTRLRDLFPQTGHWPLVLGDDEELGFHRDQLGFKQQDGLTTRDLLEQARSIDLQAWFAERRAQGYGVWLEELRGAWPLAQPGHNSILSFNDLFSGKPKARLHLALIPVGAPWQIPAVLGMGGWNECPEAAVQVALWRYWHQRHGSEPVCLTHDVLETRVAQPPATREEALRLAEEQFVYCPDLVTQGVETVSRLAATLLNSRYWYFWWD
;
A
#
# COMPACT_ATOMS: atom_id res chain seq x y z
N MET A 1 11.96 -24.34 2.29
CA MET A 1 13.31 -24.04 1.77
C MET A 1 13.75 -22.78 2.48
N ASP A 2 15.03 -22.64 2.84
CA ASP A 2 15.54 -21.42 3.47
C ASP A 2 15.36 -20.21 2.52
N LEU A 3 14.96 -19.05 3.04
CA LEU A 3 14.75 -17.83 2.25
C LEU A 3 16.02 -17.50 1.46
N THR A 4 17.15 -17.51 2.15
CA THR A 4 18.47 -17.20 1.56
C THR A 4 18.83 -18.17 0.44
N GLU A 5 18.60 -19.47 0.65
CA GLU A 5 18.84 -20.49 -0.38
C GLU A 5 17.96 -20.26 -1.62
N THR A 6 16.68 -20.00 -1.42
CA THR A 6 15.72 -19.75 -2.51
C THR A 6 16.12 -18.51 -3.33
N LEU A 7 16.48 -17.42 -2.65
CA LEU A 7 16.94 -16.19 -3.31
C LEU A 7 18.23 -16.43 -4.12
N ARG A 8 19.19 -17.17 -3.56
CA ARG A 8 20.46 -17.48 -4.23
C ARG A 8 20.25 -18.32 -5.50
N GLN A 9 19.37 -19.30 -5.45
CA GLN A 9 19.03 -20.12 -6.62
C GLN A 9 18.45 -19.30 -7.79
N HIS A 10 17.78 -18.18 -7.47
CA HIS A 10 17.19 -17.27 -8.45
C HIS A 10 18.08 -16.06 -8.77
N GLY A 11 19.36 -16.10 -8.41
CA GLY A 11 20.34 -15.07 -8.73
C GLY A 11 20.09 -13.73 -8.03
N ILE A 12 19.50 -13.76 -6.82
CA ILE A 12 19.30 -12.57 -6.00
C ILE A 12 20.44 -12.47 -4.98
N ALA A 13 21.03 -11.28 -4.87
CA ALA A 13 22.22 -11.02 -4.07
C ALA A 13 21.94 -11.07 -2.56
N THR A 14 22.04 -12.24 -1.95
CA THR A 14 21.75 -12.43 -0.52
C THR A 14 22.81 -11.86 0.42
N HIS A 15 23.99 -11.50 -0.08
CA HIS A 15 25.04 -10.86 0.75
C HIS A 15 24.70 -9.42 1.13
N ALA A 16 23.74 -8.81 0.43
CA ALA A 16 23.20 -7.49 0.73
C ALA A 16 21.93 -7.55 1.58
N LEU A 17 21.51 -8.76 1.99
CA LEU A 17 20.36 -8.94 2.87
C LEU A 17 20.75 -8.49 4.26
N ASP A 18 20.07 -7.48 4.76
CA ASP A 18 20.24 -6.95 6.11
C ASP A 18 18.89 -6.98 6.84
N THR A 19 18.93 -7.12 8.17
CA THR A 19 17.73 -7.03 8.99
C THR A 19 17.46 -5.58 9.29
N LEU A 20 16.49 -4.96 8.61
CA LEU A 20 16.27 -3.50 8.72
C LEU A 20 15.24 -3.12 9.78
N LEU A 21 14.24 -3.98 9.99
CA LEU A 21 13.19 -3.79 10.97
C LEU A 21 13.10 -5.03 11.87
N GLU A 22 13.20 -4.80 13.17
CA GLU A 22 13.03 -5.82 14.20
C GLU A 22 11.92 -5.39 15.15
N SER A 23 11.05 -6.34 15.48
CA SER A 23 10.16 -6.28 16.63
C SER A 23 10.33 -7.56 17.45
N SER A 24 9.76 -7.59 18.66
CA SER A 24 9.86 -8.75 19.56
C SER A 24 9.53 -10.10 18.90
N ASP A 25 8.66 -10.08 17.88
CA ASP A 25 8.12 -11.28 17.22
C ASP A 25 8.46 -11.36 15.73
N LEU A 26 9.24 -10.42 15.18
CA LEU A 26 9.48 -10.34 13.73
C LEU A 26 10.84 -9.74 13.37
N SER A 27 11.57 -10.46 12.52
CA SER A 27 12.76 -9.97 11.82
C SER A 27 12.41 -9.82 10.34
N ILE A 28 12.47 -8.59 9.82
CA ILE A 28 12.15 -8.30 8.42
C ILE A 28 13.47 -8.07 7.65
N PRO A 29 13.91 -9.05 6.85
CA PRO A 29 15.07 -8.88 6.01
C PRO A 29 14.74 -7.97 4.82
N ALA A 30 15.73 -7.21 4.36
CA ALA A 30 15.57 -6.30 3.25
C ALA A 30 16.85 -6.16 2.42
N LEU A 31 16.68 -5.66 1.20
CA LEU A 31 17.72 -5.48 0.20
C LEU A 31 17.74 -4.01 -0.25
N PRO A 32 18.93 -3.39 -0.38
CA PRO A 32 19.03 -2.10 -1.05
C PRO A 32 18.77 -2.28 -2.54
N VAL A 33 18.03 -1.34 -3.14
CA VAL A 33 17.76 -1.31 -4.58
C VAL A 33 17.76 0.12 -5.10
N ARG A 34 18.14 0.35 -6.35
CA ARG A 34 18.01 1.67 -6.98
C ARG A 34 16.59 1.85 -7.52
N GLY A 35 16.09 3.09 -7.53
CA GLY A 35 14.73 3.38 -8.00
C GLY A 35 14.39 2.82 -9.38
N HIS A 36 15.34 2.86 -10.31
CA HIS A 36 15.13 2.36 -11.68
C HIS A 36 15.13 0.83 -11.79
N GLU A 37 15.62 0.11 -10.77
CA GLU A 37 15.68 -1.36 -10.71
C GLU A 37 14.57 -1.94 -9.81
N ALA A 38 13.93 -1.10 -8.99
CA ALA A 38 13.04 -1.51 -7.91
C ALA A 38 11.84 -2.32 -8.40
N LEU A 39 11.16 -1.90 -9.48
CA LEU A 39 9.99 -2.62 -9.98
C LEU A 39 10.34 -4.00 -10.54
N GLU A 40 11.49 -4.12 -11.20
CA GLU A 40 11.97 -5.38 -11.76
C GLU A 40 12.30 -6.37 -10.65
N LEU A 41 13.07 -5.93 -9.65
CA LEU A 41 13.41 -6.75 -8.50
C LEU A 41 12.16 -7.16 -7.70
N TRP A 42 11.25 -6.20 -7.46
CA TRP A 42 9.96 -6.47 -6.81
C TRP A 42 9.17 -7.55 -7.56
N THR A 43 9.09 -7.47 -8.90
CA THR A 43 8.34 -8.44 -9.72
C THR A 43 8.94 -9.83 -9.60
N ARG A 44 10.28 -9.95 -9.68
CA ARG A 44 10.98 -11.23 -9.51
C ARG A 44 10.70 -11.82 -8.13
N LEU A 45 10.77 -11.02 -7.07
CA LEU A 45 10.52 -11.47 -5.70
C LEU A 45 9.06 -11.85 -5.46
N ARG A 46 8.12 -11.14 -6.09
CA ARG A 46 6.69 -11.42 -6.01
C ARG A 46 6.36 -12.78 -6.58
N ASP A 47 7.02 -13.19 -7.66
CA ASP A 47 6.86 -14.53 -8.24
C ASP A 47 7.48 -15.64 -7.39
N LEU A 48 8.41 -15.29 -6.49
CA LEU A 48 8.96 -16.21 -5.49
C LEU A 48 8.12 -16.31 -4.22
N PHE A 49 7.15 -15.41 -4.00
CA PHE A 49 6.31 -15.40 -2.81
C PHE A 49 5.69 -16.77 -2.46
N PRO A 50 5.14 -17.56 -3.41
CA PRO A 50 4.60 -18.89 -3.10
C PRO A 50 5.63 -19.88 -2.53
N GLN A 51 6.92 -19.67 -2.80
CA GLN A 51 8.02 -20.52 -2.33
C GLN A 51 8.63 -19.98 -1.04
N THR A 52 8.70 -18.65 -0.89
CA THR A 52 9.38 -17.99 0.22
C THR A 52 8.45 -17.68 1.38
N GLY A 53 7.17 -17.41 1.14
CA GLY A 53 6.25 -16.84 2.15
C GLY A 53 6.60 -15.40 2.54
N HIS A 54 7.45 -14.72 1.77
CA HIS A 54 7.88 -13.34 2.04
C HIS A 54 7.47 -12.42 0.90
N TRP A 55 6.57 -11.49 1.17
CA TRP A 55 6.09 -10.53 0.18
C TRP A 55 7.10 -9.40 0.00
N PRO A 56 7.52 -9.06 -1.22
CA PRO A 56 8.36 -7.89 -1.44
C PRO A 56 7.58 -6.59 -1.24
N LEU A 57 8.15 -5.65 -0.50
CA LEU A 57 7.58 -4.32 -0.28
C LEU A 57 8.70 -3.29 -0.26
N VAL A 58 8.59 -2.26 -1.08
CA VAL A 58 9.53 -1.13 -1.02
C VAL A 58 9.09 -0.18 0.09
N LEU A 59 9.95 0.02 1.08
CA LEU A 59 9.68 0.84 2.26
C LEU A 59 10.04 2.31 2.10
N GLY A 60 10.64 2.70 0.96
CA GLY A 60 11.18 4.03 0.72
C GLY A 60 12.70 4.09 0.89
N ASP A 61 13.23 5.30 1.10
CA ASP A 61 14.67 5.53 1.32
C ASP A 61 15.04 5.50 2.82
N ASP A 62 16.23 6.01 3.17
CA ASP A 62 16.73 5.97 4.54
C ASP A 62 15.88 6.80 5.52
N GLU A 63 15.24 7.87 5.06
CA GLU A 63 14.33 8.69 5.89
C GLU A 63 13.05 7.93 6.18
N GLU A 64 12.45 7.35 5.14
CA GLU A 64 11.24 6.52 5.25
C GLU A 64 11.42 5.32 6.18
N LEU A 65 12.60 4.69 6.13
CA LEU A 65 12.92 3.60 7.05
C LEU A 65 12.93 4.03 8.52
N GLY A 66 13.26 5.30 8.81
CA GLY A 66 13.17 5.88 10.15
C GLY A 66 11.73 5.88 10.67
N PHE A 67 10.80 6.38 9.86
CA PHE A 67 9.38 6.39 10.21
C PHE A 67 8.79 4.99 10.42
N HIS A 68 9.18 4.01 9.60
CA HIS A 68 8.76 2.61 9.80
C HIS A 68 9.23 2.04 11.15
N ARG A 69 10.43 2.43 11.62
CA ARG A 69 10.93 2.02 12.94
C ARG A 69 10.12 2.65 14.06
N ASP A 70 9.82 3.95 13.94
CA ASP A 70 9.01 4.66 14.94
C ASP A 70 7.61 4.05 15.02
N GLN A 71 6.99 3.75 13.88
CA GLN A 71 5.67 3.12 13.83
C GLN A 71 5.64 1.74 14.48
N LEU A 72 6.66 0.91 14.21
CA LEU A 72 6.82 -0.38 14.90
C LEU A 72 7.06 -0.20 16.41
N GLY A 73 7.73 0.88 16.81
CA GLY A 73 7.91 1.26 18.22
C GLY A 73 6.59 1.60 18.90
N PHE A 74 5.74 2.42 18.27
CA PHE A 74 4.41 2.75 18.80
C PHE A 74 3.51 1.52 18.93
N LYS A 75 3.47 0.68 17.88
CA LYS A 75 2.73 -0.59 17.91
C LYS A 75 3.15 -1.48 19.09
N GLN A 76 4.45 -1.57 19.37
CA GLN A 76 4.97 -2.35 20.50
C GLN A 76 4.61 -1.71 21.85
N GLN A 77 4.71 -0.39 21.95
CA GLN A 77 4.34 0.35 23.15
C GLN A 77 2.86 0.17 23.50
N ASP A 78 1.99 0.11 22.51
CA ASP A 78 0.56 -0.13 22.67
C ASP A 78 0.22 -1.61 22.94
N GLY A 79 1.23 -2.50 22.95
CA GLY A 79 1.07 -3.92 23.19
C GLY A 79 0.32 -4.65 22.07
N LEU A 80 0.26 -4.08 20.86
CA LEU A 80 -0.45 -4.63 19.72
C LEU A 80 0.41 -5.66 18.98
N THR A 81 -0.06 -6.89 18.87
CA THR A 81 0.61 -7.90 18.04
C THR A 81 0.02 -7.96 16.63
N THR A 82 0.81 -8.45 15.66
CA THR A 82 0.31 -8.74 14.31
C THR A 82 -0.89 -9.69 14.35
N ARG A 83 -0.86 -10.68 15.24
CA ARG A 83 -1.95 -11.65 15.39
C ARG A 83 -3.24 -10.96 15.83
N ASP A 84 -3.17 -10.07 16.82
CA ASP A 84 -4.36 -9.38 17.34
C ASP A 84 -4.98 -8.49 16.28
N LEU A 85 -4.17 -7.73 15.53
CA LEU A 85 -4.64 -6.88 14.43
C LEU A 85 -5.30 -7.71 13.32
N LEU A 86 -4.75 -8.88 12.98
CA LEU A 86 -5.36 -9.79 12.01
C LEU A 86 -6.66 -10.41 12.52
N GLU A 87 -6.79 -10.64 13.83
CA GLU A 87 -8.02 -11.13 14.45
C GLU A 87 -9.10 -10.04 14.46
N GLN A 88 -8.75 -8.82 14.85
CA GLN A 88 -9.62 -7.64 14.77
C GLN A 88 -10.09 -7.40 13.33
N ALA A 89 -9.20 -7.47 12.34
CA ALA A 89 -9.56 -7.28 10.93
C ALA A 89 -10.61 -8.29 10.42
N ARG A 90 -10.74 -9.47 11.05
CA ARG A 90 -11.75 -10.48 10.68
C ARG A 90 -13.15 -10.12 11.18
N SER A 91 -13.27 -9.35 12.25
CA SER A 91 -14.56 -8.93 12.81
C SER A 91 -15.10 -7.63 12.21
N ILE A 92 -14.30 -6.94 11.40
CA ILE A 92 -14.71 -5.68 10.75
C ILE A 92 -15.77 -5.95 9.69
N ASP A 93 -16.94 -5.35 9.88
CA ASP A 93 -17.95 -5.19 8.83
C ASP A 93 -17.60 -3.95 8.00
N LEU A 94 -17.07 -4.19 6.79
CA LEU A 94 -16.68 -3.12 5.88
C LEU A 94 -17.86 -2.27 5.40
N GLN A 95 -19.05 -2.84 5.26
CA GLN A 95 -20.21 -2.06 4.83
C GLN A 95 -20.66 -1.11 5.93
N ALA A 96 -20.66 -1.60 7.18
CA ALA A 96 -20.89 -0.74 8.34
C ALA A 96 -19.81 0.35 8.46
N TRP A 97 -18.54 -0.01 8.28
CA TRP A 97 -17.42 0.94 8.32
C TRP A 97 -17.57 2.04 7.25
N PHE A 98 -17.83 1.69 5.99
CA PHE A 98 -18.06 2.68 4.94
C PHE A 98 -19.30 3.54 5.21
N ALA A 99 -20.37 2.96 5.75
CA ALA A 99 -21.58 3.71 6.09
C ALA A 99 -21.32 4.71 7.22
N GLU A 100 -20.62 4.30 8.28
CA GLU A 100 -20.23 5.15 9.39
C GLU A 100 -19.34 6.29 8.92
N ARG A 101 -18.30 5.99 8.13
CA ARG A 101 -17.40 7.00 7.58
C ARG A 101 -18.17 8.00 6.71
N ARG A 102 -19.09 7.55 5.86
CA ARG A 102 -19.96 8.47 5.10
C ARG A 102 -20.83 9.35 6.00
N ALA A 103 -21.35 8.81 7.10
CA ALA A 103 -22.16 9.54 8.06
C ALA A 103 -21.37 10.61 8.84
N GLN A 104 -20.05 10.49 8.93
CA GLN A 104 -19.14 11.48 9.52
C GLN A 104 -18.89 12.72 8.63
N GLY A 105 -19.62 12.86 7.52
CA GLY A 105 -19.55 14.03 6.63
C GLY A 105 -19.03 13.71 5.22
N TYR A 106 -18.34 12.60 5.06
CA TYR A 106 -17.77 12.19 3.77
C TYR A 106 -18.83 11.83 2.72
N GLY A 107 -20.04 11.46 3.14
CA GLY A 107 -21.17 11.30 2.23
C GLY A 107 -21.59 12.62 1.58
N VAL A 108 -21.59 13.72 2.34
CA VAL A 108 -21.85 15.07 1.80
C VAL A 108 -20.74 15.48 0.86
N TRP A 109 -19.48 15.25 1.24
CA TRP A 109 -18.33 15.59 0.40
C TRP A 109 -18.29 14.79 -0.90
N LEU A 110 -18.74 13.53 -0.90
CA LEU A 110 -18.89 12.74 -2.12
C LEU A 110 -19.87 13.38 -3.12
N GLU A 111 -20.92 14.03 -2.62
CA GLU A 111 -21.88 14.76 -3.47
C GLU A 111 -21.29 16.08 -3.97
N GLU A 112 -20.69 16.87 -3.08
CA GLU A 112 -20.10 18.18 -3.39
C GLU A 112 -18.88 18.07 -4.32
N LEU A 113 -18.03 17.08 -4.09
CA LEU A 113 -16.77 16.85 -4.82
C LEU A 113 -16.94 15.86 -5.99
N ARG A 114 -18.17 15.52 -6.38
CA ARG A 114 -18.41 14.56 -7.48
C ARG A 114 -17.71 15.02 -8.77
N GLY A 115 -17.83 16.31 -9.10
CA GLY A 115 -17.26 16.91 -10.30
C GLY A 115 -17.81 16.37 -11.62
N ALA A 116 -17.48 17.03 -12.73
CA ALA A 116 -17.76 16.50 -14.06
C ALA A 116 -16.69 15.46 -14.47
N TRP A 117 -17.05 14.52 -15.35
CA TRP A 117 -16.07 13.61 -15.93
C TRP A 117 -15.05 14.41 -16.76
N PRO A 118 -13.74 14.18 -16.57
CA PRO A 118 -12.73 14.98 -17.25
C PRO A 118 -12.68 14.69 -18.75
N LEU A 119 -12.35 15.71 -19.55
CA LEU A 119 -12.20 15.59 -21.00
C LEU A 119 -10.96 14.78 -21.39
N ALA A 120 -9.90 14.87 -20.60
CA ALA A 120 -8.67 14.08 -20.75
C ALA A 120 -8.57 13.11 -19.58
N GLN A 121 -8.14 11.87 -19.84
CA GLN A 121 -7.88 10.90 -18.78
C GLN A 121 -6.53 11.23 -18.14
N PRO A 122 -6.48 11.58 -16.84
CA PRO A 122 -5.22 11.70 -16.13
C PRO A 122 -4.56 10.32 -16.06
N GLY A 123 -3.35 10.20 -16.60
CA GLY A 123 -2.59 8.95 -16.55
C GLY A 123 -1.94 8.76 -15.19
N HIS A 124 -2.18 7.62 -14.55
CA HIS A 124 -1.33 7.09 -13.48
C HIS A 124 -0.93 5.67 -13.87
N ASN A 125 0.31 5.48 -14.31
CA ASN A 125 0.76 4.26 -14.99
C ASN A 125 2.08 3.70 -14.44
N SER A 126 2.52 4.17 -13.28
CA SER A 126 3.77 3.76 -12.64
C SER A 126 3.73 4.01 -11.14
N ILE A 127 4.60 3.30 -10.42
CA ILE A 127 4.94 3.59 -9.02
C ILE A 127 5.77 4.88 -8.97
N LEU A 128 5.30 5.88 -8.25
CA LEU A 128 5.88 7.22 -8.17
C LEU A 128 7.00 7.30 -7.13
N SER A 129 6.87 6.61 -6.00
CA SER A 129 7.78 6.67 -4.86
C SER A 129 9.19 6.12 -5.14
N PHE A 130 9.40 5.53 -6.32
CA PHE A 130 10.74 5.11 -6.78
C PHE A 130 11.58 6.27 -7.29
N ASN A 131 10.96 7.42 -7.55
CA ASN A 131 11.61 8.64 -7.98
C ASN A 131 11.56 9.70 -6.87
N ASP A 132 12.54 10.59 -6.88
CA ASP A 132 12.50 11.80 -6.08
C ASP A 132 11.39 12.72 -6.60
N LEU A 133 10.54 13.21 -5.69
CA LEU A 133 9.33 13.96 -6.02
C LEU A 133 9.64 15.26 -6.80
N PHE A 134 10.73 15.95 -6.45
CA PHE A 134 11.07 17.24 -7.02
C PHE A 134 11.82 17.13 -8.34
N SER A 135 12.80 16.23 -8.42
CA SER A 135 13.64 16.07 -9.60
C SER A 135 13.08 15.09 -10.62
N GLY A 136 12.14 14.23 -10.23
CA GLY A 136 11.62 13.12 -11.04
C GLY A 136 12.66 12.04 -11.36
N LYS A 137 13.86 12.12 -10.77
CA LYS A 137 14.94 11.16 -11.02
C LYS A 137 14.78 9.95 -10.11
N PRO A 138 15.18 8.75 -10.56
CA PRO A 138 15.18 7.57 -9.71
C PRO A 138 16.00 7.80 -8.43
N LYS A 139 15.44 7.42 -7.28
CA LYS A 139 16.15 7.48 -6.00
C LYS A 139 17.40 6.59 -6.05
N ALA A 140 18.52 7.08 -5.51
CA ALA A 140 19.80 6.38 -5.55
C ALA A 140 19.80 5.10 -4.70
N ARG A 141 18.96 5.06 -3.67
CA ARG A 141 18.81 3.93 -2.75
C ARG A 141 17.38 3.90 -2.21
N LEU A 142 16.80 2.71 -2.21
CA LEU A 142 15.52 2.33 -1.60
C LEU A 142 15.74 1.03 -0.82
N HIS A 143 14.89 0.78 0.17
CA HIS A 143 14.87 -0.46 0.94
C HIS A 143 13.71 -1.34 0.49
N LEU A 144 14.02 -2.50 -0.10
CA LEU A 144 13.03 -3.50 -0.46
C LEU A 144 13.02 -4.59 0.60
N ALA A 145 11.99 -4.58 1.43
CA ALA A 145 11.75 -5.53 2.50
C ALA A 145 11.05 -6.80 2.00
N LEU A 146 11.36 -7.91 2.64
CA LEU A 146 10.74 -9.22 2.42
C LEU A 146 9.88 -9.52 3.66
N ILE A 147 8.59 -9.16 3.58
CA ILE A 147 7.68 -9.22 4.72
C ILE A 147 7.13 -10.64 4.88
N PRO A 148 7.34 -11.34 6.00
CA PRO A 148 6.78 -12.67 6.22
C PRO A 148 5.26 -12.60 6.44
N VAL A 149 4.46 -12.96 5.43
CA VAL A 149 3.00 -12.92 5.48
C VAL A 149 2.38 -14.09 4.72
N GLY A 150 1.18 -14.50 5.11
CA GLY A 150 0.40 -15.48 4.35
C GLY A 150 -0.28 -14.88 3.13
N ALA A 151 -0.49 -13.56 3.12
CA ALA A 151 -1.04 -12.83 1.98
C ALA A 151 -0.64 -11.34 2.04
N PRO A 152 -0.49 -10.66 0.89
CA PRO A 152 -0.05 -9.26 0.82
C PRO A 152 -0.91 -8.28 1.62
N TRP A 153 -2.23 -8.52 1.72
CA TRP A 153 -3.15 -7.65 2.46
C TRP A 153 -2.94 -7.68 3.99
N GLN A 154 -2.04 -8.52 4.51
CA GLN A 154 -1.70 -8.59 5.93
C GLN A 154 -0.61 -7.58 6.34
N ILE A 155 0.05 -6.93 5.38
CA ILE A 155 1.18 -6.01 5.62
C ILE A 155 0.86 -4.89 6.61
N PRO A 156 -0.32 -4.23 6.60
CA PRO A 156 -0.62 -3.18 7.58
C PRO A 156 -0.56 -3.67 9.02
N ALA A 157 -1.00 -4.91 9.30
CA ALA A 157 -0.90 -5.50 10.64
C ALA A 157 0.56 -5.82 11.03
N VAL A 158 1.42 -6.17 10.07
CA VAL A 158 2.83 -6.41 10.35
C VAL A 158 3.52 -5.11 10.75
N LEU A 159 3.37 -4.07 9.94
CA LEU A 159 4.06 -2.79 10.13
C LEU A 159 3.36 -1.86 11.12
N GLY A 160 2.12 -2.17 11.52
CA GLY A 160 1.32 -1.28 12.37
C GLY A 160 0.89 0.00 11.66
N MET A 161 0.68 -0.05 10.35
CA MET A 161 0.35 1.11 9.52
C MET A 161 -1.06 1.64 9.80
N GLY A 162 -1.23 2.94 10.01
CA GLY A 162 -2.51 3.64 10.20
C GLY A 162 -2.79 4.19 11.60
N GLY A 163 -3.82 5.02 11.73
CA GLY A 163 -4.20 5.67 12.99
C GLY A 163 -3.79 7.14 13.11
N TRP A 164 -3.46 7.79 12.00
CA TRP A 164 -3.08 9.21 11.91
C TRP A 164 -3.66 9.84 10.65
N ASN A 165 -3.88 11.16 10.64
CA ASN A 165 -4.21 11.93 9.43
C ASN A 165 -5.31 11.31 8.54
N GLU A 166 -6.42 10.87 9.16
CA GLU A 166 -7.51 10.13 8.50
C GLU A 166 -7.12 8.78 7.85
N CYS A 167 -5.85 8.38 7.93
CA CYS A 167 -5.38 7.04 7.58
C CYS A 167 -5.99 6.02 8.56
N PRO A 168 -6.80 5.07 8.08
CA PRO A 168 -7.50 4.16 8.97
C PRO A 168 -6.54 3.27 9.77
N GLU A 169 -6.98 2.85 10.95
CA GLU A 169 -6.27 1.90 11.81
C GLU A 169 -5.81 0.63 11.07
N ALA A 170 -4.69 0.05 11.50
CA ALA A 170 -4.07 -1.10 10.84
C ALA A 170 -5.04 -2.27 10.58
N ALA A 171 -5.91 -2.60 11.54
CA ALA A 171 -6.90 -3.66 11.37
C ALA A 171 -7.93 -3.34 10.26
N VAL A 172 -8.36 -2.07 10.16
CA VAL A 172 -9.25 -1.58 9.10
C VAL A 172 -8.56 -1.68 7.75
N GLN A 173 -7.30 -1.27 7.66
CA GLN A 173 -6.53 -1.37 6.42
C GLN A 173 -6.39 -2.82 5.94
N VAL A 174 -6.11 -3.77 6.85
CA VAL A 174 -6.08 -5.20 6.52
C VAL A 174 -7.41 -5.66 5.93
N ALA A 175 -8.54 -5.26 6.52
CA ALA A 175 -9.86 -5.62 6.04
C ALA A 175 -10.13 -5.05 4.63
N LEU A 176 -9.86 -3.75 4.42
CA LEU A 176 -10.05 -3.06 3.15
C LEU A 176 -9.14 -3.63 2.05
N TRP A 177 -7.86 -3.87 2.34
CA TRP A 177 -6.93 -4.42 1.37
C TRP A 177 -7.27 -5.87 1.04
N ARG A 178 -7.79 -6.65 1.99
CA ARG A 178 -8.29 -7.99 1.70
C ARG A 178 -9.47 -7.92 0.72
N TYR A 179 -10.39 -6.99 0.94
CA TYR A 179 -11.53 -6.76 0.04
C TYR A 179 -11.09 -6.36 -1.37
N TRP A 180 -10.20 -5.38 -1.50
CA TRP A 180 -9.70 -4.96 -2.81
C TRP A 180 -8.80 -6.01 -3.47
N HIS A 181 -8.02 -6.76 -2.70
CA HIS A 181 -7.22 -7.86 -3.24
C HIS A 181 -8.12 -8.94 -3.85
N GLN A 182 -9.21 -9.31 -3.18
CA GLN A 182 -10.17 -10.29 -3.70
C GLN A 182 -10.91 -9.79 -4.94
N ARG A 183 -11.24 -8.49 -4.99
CA ARG A 183 -12.06 -7.90 -6.06
C ARG A 183 -11.25 -7.48 -7.29
N HIS A 184 -10.06 -6.95 -7.08
CA HIS A 184 -9.24 -6.30 -8.10
C HIS A 184 -7.85 -6.93 -8.25
N GLY A 185 -7.45 -7.86 -7.37
CA GLY A 185 -6.09 -8.37 -7.33
C GLY A 185 -5.08 -7.27 -7.00
N SER A 186 -5.43 -6.35 -6.09
CA SER A 186 -4.53 -5.30 -5.63
C SER A 186 -3.38 -5.90 -4.81
N GLU A 187 -2.16 -5.53 -5.18
CA GLU A 187 -0.90 -6.05 -4.65
C GLU A 187 -0.02 -4.85 -4.23
N PRO A 188 0.25 -4.65 -2.93
CA PRO A 188 1.08 -3.54 -2.47
C PRO A 188 2.51 -3.69 -2.96
N VAL A 189 3.04 -2.59 -3.50
CA VAL A 189 4.39 -2.50 -4.08
C VAL A 189 5.28 -1.60 -3.22
N CYS A 190 4.77 -0.43 -2.85
CA CYS A 190 5.49 0.54 -2.05
C CYS A 190 4.63 1.00 -0.88
N LEU A 191 5.23 1.13 0.29
CA LEU A 191 4.65 1.75 1.47
C LEU A 191 5.71 2.63 2.12
N THR A 192 5.60 3.94 1.98
CA THR A 192 6.41 4.92 2.73
C THR A 192 5.70 5.22 4.06
N HIS A 193 6.10 6.26 4.78
CA HIS A 193 5.39 6.69 5.99
C HIS A 193 3.96 7.17 5.72
N ASP A 194 3.70 7.70 4.53
CA ASP A 194 2.49 8.42 4.15
C ASP A 194 1.90 8.02 2.77
N VAL A 195 2.61 7.22 1.98
CA VAL A 195 2.18 6.77 0.64
C VAL A 195 2.03 5.26 0.60
N LEU A 196 0.93 4.80 0.00
CA LEU A 196 0.74 3.42 -0.43
C LEU A 196 0.57 3.36 -1.95
N GLU A 197 1.38 2.53 -2.61
CA GLU A 197 1.22 2.26 -4.04
C GLU A 197 1.05 0.76 -4.31
N THR A 198 0.13 0.44 -5.21
CA THR A 198 -0.23 -0.95 -5.52
C THR A 198 -0.20 -1.21 -7.01
N ARG A 199 0.01 -2.48 -7.38
CA ARG A 199 -0.31 -3.02 -8.69
C ARG A 199 -1.66 -3.73 -8.64
N VAL A 200 -2.42 -3.64 -9.71
CA VAL A 200 -3.81 -4.11 -9.76
C VAL A 200 -3.99 -5.04 -10.94
N ALA A 201 -4.35 -6.30 -10.70
CA ALA A 201 -4.51 -7.27 -11.79
C ALA A 201 -5.77 -7.01 -12.64
N GLN A 202 -6.87 -6.64 -12.00
CA GLN A 202 -8.20 -6.48 -12.57
C GLN A 202 -8.78 -5.09 -12.25
N PRO A 203 -8.30 -4.04 -12.93
CA PRO A 203 -8.82 -2.69 -12.69
C PRO A 203 -10.22 -2.52 -13.28
N PRO A 204 -10.97 -1.49 -12.82
CA PRO A 204 -12.29 -1.21 -13.36
C PRO A 204 -12.22 -0.96 -14.87
N ALA A 205 -13.09 -1.61 -15.63
CA ALA A 205 -13.11 -1.53 -17.09
C ALA A 205 -14.20 -0.56 -17.59
N THR A 206 -15.13 -0.18 -16.71
CA THR A 206 -16.21 0.75 -17.01
C THR A 206 -16.15 1.99 -16.13
N ARG A 207 -16.70 3.10 -16.64
CA ARG A 207 -16.83 4.35 -15.88
C ARG A 207 -17.63 4.17 -14.59
N GLU A 208 -18.67 3.35 -14.60
CA GLU A 208 -19.50 3.11 -13.42
C GLU A 208 -18.73 2.33 -12.34
N GLU A 209 -17.97 1.31 -12.71
CA GLU A 209 -17.08 0.60 -11.78
C GLU A 209 -16.00 1.52 -11.22
N ALA A 210 -15.40 2.35 -12.07
CA ALA A 210 -14.36 3.28 -11.66
C ALA A 210 -14.89 4.35 -10.70
N LEU A 211 -16.12 4.86 -10.92
CA LEU A 211 -16.79 5.78 -10.00
C LEU A 211 -17.06 5.13 -8.65
N ARG A 212 -17.60 3.91 -8.62
CA ARG A 212 -17.83 3.19 -7.35
C ARG A 212 -16.53 2.97 -6.58
N LEU A 213 -15.46 2.56 -7.26
CA LEU A 213 -14.15 2.39 -6.63
C LEU A 213 -13.58 3.73 -6.14
N ALA A 214 -13.72 4.81 -6.92
CA ALA A 214 -13.27 6.13 -6.51
C ALA A 214 -14.01 6.63 -5.25
N GLU A 215 -15.31 6.38 -5.15
CA GLU A 215 -16.09 6.72 -3.96
C GLU A 215 -15.60 5.92 -2.73
N GLU A 216 -15.30 4.63 -2.88
CA GLU A 216 -14.66 3.82 -1.81
C GLU A 216 -13.28 4.37 -1.43
N GLN A 217 -12.41 4.63 -2.42
CA GLN A 217 -11.04 5.11 -2.18
C GLN A 217 -11.02 6.50 -1.56
N PHE A 218 -11.95 7.40 -1.92
CA PHE A 218 -12.11 8.70 -1.26
C PHE A 218 -12.55 8.55 0.20
N VAL A 219 -13.46 7.62 0.49
CA VAL A 219 -13.85 7.35 1.87
C VAL A 219 -12.71 6.71 2.66
N TYR A 220 -11.79 6.00 2.03
CA TYR A 220 -10.58 5.46 2.66
C TYR A 220 -9.46 6.49 2.85
N CYS A 221 -9.25 7.34 1.85
CA CYS A 221 -8.14 8.28 1.76
C CYS A 221 -8.66 9.57 1.10
N PRO A 222 -9.25 10.49 1.89
CA PRO A 222 -9.93 11.67 1.35
C PRO A 222 -8.97 12.64 0.64
N ASP A 223 -7.71 12.69 1.06
CA ASP A 223 -6.67 13.56 0.49
C ASP A 223 -6.40 13.31 -0.99
N LEU A 224 -6.69 12.11 -1.49
CA LEU A 224 -6.69 11.84 -2.93
C LEU A 224 -7.51 12.85 -3.73
N VAL A 225 -8.61 13.35 -3.15
CA VAL A 225 -9.52 14.30 -3.79
C VAL A 225 -9.33 15.69 -3.20
N THR A 226 -9.32 15.85 -1.87
CA THR A 226 -9.29 17.17 -1.22
C THR A 226 -7.99 17.91 -1.42
N GLN A 227 -6.89 17.18 -1.60
CA GLN A 227 -5.54 17.74 -1.81
C GLN A 227 -4.89 17.24 -3.11
N GLY A 228 -5.46 16.22 -3.75
CA GLY A 228 -4.96 15.62 -4.98
C GLY A 228 -5.75 16.03 -6.23
N VAL A 229 -6.52 15.11 -6.78
CA VAL A 229 -7.15 15.24 -8.11
C VAL A 229 -8.45 16.07 -8.12
N GLU A 230 -8.77 16.73 -7.00
CA GLU A 230 -9.84 17.72 -6.80
C GLU A 230 -11.27 17.19 -6.84
N THR A 231 -11.56 16.14 -7.61
CA THR A 231 -12.93 15.58 -7.70
C THR A 231 -12.94 14.06 -7.78
N VAL A 232 -14.02 13.45 -7.29
CA VAL A 232 -14.25 11.99 -7.35
C VAL A 232 -14.28 11.51 -8.80
N SER A 233 -14.86 12.28 -9.74
CA SER A 233 -14.87 11.90 -11.16
C SER A 233 -13.47 11.92 -11.78
N ARG A 234 -12.57 12.81 -11.34
CA ARG A 234 -11.17 12.80 -11.77
C ARG A 234 -10.41 11.62 -11.18
N LEU A 235 -10.65 11.27 -9.92
CA LEU A 235 -10.12 10.04 -9.30
C LEU A 235 -10.60 8.80 -10.06
N ALA A 236 -11.89 8.70 -10.35
CA ALA A 236 -12.42 7.59 -11.16
C ALA A 236 -11.75 7.51 -12.54
N ALA A 237 -11.44 8.64 -13.16
CA ALA A 237 -10.75 8.66 -14.44
C ALA A 237 -9.29 8.19 -14.35
N THR A 238 -8.57 8.40 -13.23
CA THR A 238 -7.22 7.81 -13.04
C THR A 238 -7.27 6.30 -12.84
N LEU A 239 -8.36 5.79 -12.27
CA LEU A 239 -8.54 4.36 -11.95
C LEU A 239 -8.98 3.52 -13.15
N LEU A 240 -9.69 4.12 -14.11
CA LEU A 240 -10.23 3.43 -15.28
C LEU A 240 -9.12 2.76 -16.10
N ASN A 241 -9.15 1.43 -16.20
CA ASN A 241 -8.13 0.58 -16.82
C ASN A 241 -6.71 0.66 -16.23
N SER A 242 -6.49 1.44 -15.18
CA SER A 242 -5.16 1.62 -14.60
C SER A 242 -4.71 0.42 -13.78
N ARG A 243 -3.50 -0.06 -14.04
CA ARG A 243 -2.88 -1.16 -13.31
C ARG A 243 -2.19 -0.70 -12.01
N TYR A 244 -2.33 0.56 -11.64
CA TYR A 244 -1.66 1.16 -10.49
C TYR A 244 -2.63 1.98 -9.66
N TRP A 245 -2.55 1.87 -8.34
CA TRP A 245 -3.22 2.79 -7.42
C TRP A 245 -2.20 3.48 -6.54
N TYR A 246 -2.54 4.70 -6.14
CA TYR A 246 -1.77 5.58 -5.28
C TYR A 246 -2.70 6.08 -4.17
N PHE A 247 -2.19 6.12 -2.94
CA PHE A 247 -2.81 6.71 -1.77
C PHE A 247 -1.77 7.56 -1.05
N TRP A 248 -2.18 8.71 -0.54
CA TRP A 248 -1.32 9.62 0.21
C TRP A 248 -2.13 10.30 1.32
N TRP A 249 -1.53 10.43 2.50
CA TRP A 249 -2.09 11.13 3.66
C TRP A 249 -1.12 12.22 4.10
N ASP A 250 -1.61 13.45 4.33
CA ASP A 250 -0.79 14.59 4.81
C ASP A 250 -0.52 14.51 6.31
#